data_AF-A0A535Y7I0-F1
#
_entry.id   AF-A0A535Y7I0-F1
#
_cell.length_a   1.000
_cell.length_b   1.000
_cell.length_c   1.000
_cell.angle_alpha   90.00
_cell.angle_beta   90.00
_cell.angle_gamma   90.00
#
_symmetry.space_group_name_H-M   'P 1'
#
loop_
_entity.id
_entity.type
_entity.pdbx_description
1 polymer ?
#
loop_
_entity_poly.entity_id
_entity_poly.type
_entity_poly.pdbx_seq_one_letter_code
_entity_poly.pdbx_strand_id
1 'polypeptide(L)'
;MAYIHRHVSRKRTTGSAELIYLLVVLVAGVATAWWAGHRLGMDLSSISTVAAVLGINETTGITRRVGYSATDQSAKAQPAPNCSADQSPAFAGKLAALKQQLGDTMGAPVECAHASASVSDLIQQTTTGLAEYNQLTDTASFTDGWRHWALTPRGFLSWEGTQSDPPAG
;
A
#
# COMPACT_ATOMS: atom_id res chain seq x y z
N MET A 1 76.44 -16.73 11.10
CA MET A 1 75.48 -16.07 10.19
C MET A 1 74.12 -16.72 10.41
N ALA A 2 73.20 -16.01 11.04
CA ALA A 2 71.85 -16.48 11.35
C ALA A 2 70.88 -15.92 10.30
N TYR A 3 70.09 -16.78 9.66
CA TYR A 3 68.92 -16.35 8.90
C TYR A 3 67.70 -17.19 9.29
N ILE A 4 66.64 -16.45 9.58
CA ILE A 4 65.44 -16.84 10.31
C ILE A 4 64.49 -17.58 9.37
N HIS A 5 64.18 -18.85 9.68
CA HIS A 5 63.08 -19.58 9.05
C HIS A 5 61.74 -19.09 9.60
N ARG A 6 61.01 -18.32 8.80
CA ARG A 6 59.66 -17.83 9.14
C ARG A 6 58.63 -18.89 8.70
N HIS A 7 58.22 -19.77 9.62
CA HIS A 7 57.13 -20.71 9.38
C HIS A 7 55.78 -19.98 9.43
N VAL A 8 55.11 -19.87 8.29
CA VAL A 8 53.72 -19.40 8.20
C VAL A 8 52.80 -20.55 8.59
N SER A 9 52.26 -20.49 9.80
CA SER A 9 51.26 -21.45 10.29
C SER A 9 49.91 -21.18 9.64
N ARG A 10 49.58 -21.96 8.61
CA ARG A 10 48.27 -21.94 7.95
C ARG A 10 47.29 -22.74 8.82
N LYS A 11 46.54 -22.05 9.69
CA LYS A 11 45.44 -22.67 10.44
C LYS A 11 44.39 -23.19 9.45
N ARG A 12 44.22 -24.51 9.40
CA ARG A 12 43.05 -25.17 8.81
C ARG A 12 41.83 -24.78 9.64
N THR A 13 40.91 -24.03 9.05
CA THR A 13 39.58 -23.78 9.60
C THR A 13 38.70 -25.00 9.35
N THR A 14 38.80 -25.97 10.24
CA THR A 14 37.81 -27.05 10.39
C THR A 14 36.59 -26.45 11.08
N GLY A 15 35.70 -25.82 10.30
CA GLY A 15 34.50 -25.18 10.84
C GLY A 15 33.52 -24.70 9.78
N SER A 16 33.58 -25.22 8.55
CA SER A 16 32.83 -24.65 7.43
C SER A 16 31.45 -25.26 7.26
N ALA A 17 31.26 -26.57 7.46
CA ALA A 17 29.98 -27.21 7.15
C ALA A 17 28.86 -26.82 8.13
N GLU A 18 29.18 -26.69 9.42
CA GLU A 18 28.21 -26.36 10.47
C GLU A 18 27.79 -24.88 10.40
N LEU A 19 28.75 -23.97 10.15
CA LEU A 19 28.46 -22.56 9.89
C LEU A 19 27.64 -22.35 8.61
N ILE A 20 27.89 -23.15 7.57
CA ILE A 20 27.08 -23.10 6.34
C ILE A 20 25.65 -23.56 6.63
N TYR A 21 25.46 -24.65 7.41
CA TYR A 21 24.12 -25.11 7.78
C TYR A 21 23.37 -24.06 8.60
N LEU A 22 24.02 -23.44 9.58
CA LEU A 22 23.41 -22.36 10.36
C LEU A 22 23.04 -21.17 9.50
N LEU A 23 23.91 -20.76 8.55
CA LEU A 23 23.60 -19.67 7.63
C LEU A 23 22.43 -20.00 6.71
N VAL A 24 22.35 -21.22 6.16
CA VAL A 24 21.24 -21.63 5.29
C VAL A 24 19.91 -21.61 6.05
N VAL A 25 19.86 -22.14 7.28
CA VAL A 25 18.65 -22.13 8.10
C VAL A 25 18.24 -20.69 8.47
N LEU A 26 19.21 -19.84 8.82
CA LEU A 26 18.95 -18.45 9.19
C LEU A 26 18.43 -17.65 7.99
N VAL A 27 19.05 -17.78 6.81
CA VAL A 27 18.61 -17.11 5.58
C VAL A 27 17.22 -17.59 5.16
N ALA A 28 16.93 -18.89 5.23
CA ALA A 28 15.62 -19.44 4.93
C ALA A 28 14.54 -18.91 5.92
N GLY A 29 14.87 -18.83 7.21
CA GLY A 29 13.97 -18.27 8.23
C GLY A 29 13.66 -16.79 8.00
N VAL A 30 14.68 -15.98 7.69
CA VAL A 30 14.48 -14.55 7.40
C VAL A 30 13.69 -14.34 6.12
N ALA A 31 13.98 -15.09 5.05
CA ALA A 31 13.27 -14.98 3.78
C ALA A 31 11.78 -15.36 3.92
N THR A 32 11.47 -16.42 4.67
CA THR A 32 10.08 -16.84 4.92
C THR A 32 9.31 -15.82 5.76
N ALA A 33 9.93 -15.23 6.80
CA ALA A 33 9.31 -14.18 7.60
C ALA A 33 9.06 -12.89 6.80
N TRP A 34 10.01 -12.49 5.95
CA TRP A 34 9.87 -11.31 5.10
C TRP A 34 8.78 -11.49 4.03
N TRP A 35 8.75 -12.66 3.39
CA TRP A 35 7.71 -12.99 2.40
C TRP A 35 6.31 -13.05 3.02
N ALA A 36 6.17 -13.62 4.22
CA ALA A 36 4.91 -13.64 4.95
C ALA A 36 4.44 -12.23 5.36
N GLY A 37 5.34 -11.38 5.84
CA GLY A 37 5.01 -9.99 6.21
C GLY A 37 4.53 -9.16 5.01
N HIS A 38 5.16 -9.34 3.84
CA HIS A 38 4.80 -8.58 2.64
C HIS A 38 3.49 -9.04 1.98
N ARG A 39 3.08 -10.30 2.20
CA ARG A 39 1.82 -10.83 1.65
C ARG A 39 0.61 -10.58 2.54
N LEU A 40 0.79 -10.42 3.85
CA LEU A 40 -0.31 -10.37 4.81
C LEU A 40 -0.75 -8.96 5.23
N GLY A 41 -0.08 -7.89 4.79
CA GLY A 41 -0.53 -6.51 5.06
C GLY A 41 -0.82 -6.24 6.54
N MET A 42 -0.11 -6.91 7.46
CA MET A 42 -0.34 -6.75 8.88
C MET A 42 0.30 -5.45 9.36
N ASP A 43 -0.56 -4.46 9.57
CA ASP A 43 -0.22 -3.17 10.14
C ASP A 43 0.16 -3.34 11.62
N LEU A 44 1.47 -3.30 11.91
CA LEU A 44 2.06 -3.40 13.25
C LEU A 44 1.77 -2.17 14.14
N SER A 45 1.01 -1.20 13.64
CA SER A 45 0.59 -0.01 14.40
C SER A 45 -0.54 -0.29 15.40
N SER A 46 -1.12 -1.49 15.41
CA SER A 46 -2.24 -1.88 16.29
C SER A 46 -1.85 -2.38 17.70
N ILE A 47 -0.56 -2.50 18.03
CA ILE A 47 -0.12 -2.86 19.41
C ILE A 47 -0.12 -1.60 20.28
N SER A 48 -1.31 -1.05 20.55
CA SER A 48 -1.48 -0.05 21.61
C SER A 48 -2.90 -0.05 22.17
N THR A 49 -3.42 -1.22 22.58
CA THR A 49 -4.58 -1.23 23.51
C THR A 49 -4.73 -2.55 24.27
N VAL A 50 -3.92 -2.75 25.31
CA VAL A 50 -4.26 -3.64 26.44
C VAL A 50 -4.08 -2.86 27.74
N ALA A 51 -4.88 -1.81 27.90
CA ALA A 51 -5.07 -1.12 29.18
C ALA A 51 -6.56 -0.99 29.57
N ALA A 52 -7.50 -1.22 28.64
CA ALA A 52 -8.93 -1.06 28.90
C ALA A 52 -9.62 -2.31 29.49
N VAL A 53 -9.00 -3.50 29.40
CA VAL A 53 -9.66 -4.76 29.79
C VAL A 53 -9.55 -5.07 31.29
N LEU A 54 -8.64 -4.42 32.02
CA LEU A 54 -8.43 -4.73 33.45
C LEU A 54 -9.24 -3.85 34.42
N GLY A 55 -10.00 -2.86 33.96
CA GLY A 55 -11.00 -2.19 34.80
C GLY A 55 -10.48 -1.60 36.11
N ILE A 56 -9.18 -1.30 36.22
CA ILE A 56 -8.61 -0.67 37.41
C ILE A 56 -8.52 0.83 37.15
N ASN A 57 -9.60 1.54 37.49
CA ASN A 57 -9.47 2.91 37.97
C ASN A 57 -10.52 3.14 39.05
N GLU A 58 -10.31 2.49 40.21
CA GLU A 58 -10.83 2.97 41.48
C GLU A 58 -10.17 4.32 41.76
N THR A 59 -10.86 5.40 42.11
CA THR A 59 -11.36 5.56 43.48
C THR A 59 -12.40 6.69 43.57
N THR A 60 -13.44 6.41 44.34
CA THR A 60 -14.33 7.33 45.07
C THR A 60 -13.85 8.76 45.29
N GLY A 61 -14.70 9.74 44.94
CA GLY A 61 -14.67 11.06 45.58
C GLY A 61 -15.12 12.21 44.70
N ILE A 62 -16.34 12.67 44.92
CA ILE A 62 -16.80 14.07 44.79
C ILE A 62 -16.88 14.63 43.36
N THR A 63 -18.10 14.99 43.00
CA THR A 63 -18.49 15.89 41.90
C THR A 63 -17.53 17.06 41.71
N ARG A 64 -16.64 16.96 40.72
CA ARG A 64 -16.02 18.13 40.08
C ARG A 64 -16.23 17.96 38.58
N ARG A 65 -17.05 18.82 37.97
CA ARG A 65 -17.01 19.03 36.51
C ARG A 65 -15.64 19.64 36.21
N VAL A 66 -14.63 18.80 36.01
CA VAL A 66 -13.45 19.19 35.26
C VAL A 66 -13.91 19.37 33.82
N GLY A 67 -13.84 20.61 33.35
CA GLY A 67 -13.96 20.92 31.94
C GLY A 67 -12.83 20.22 31.23
N TYR A 68 -13.08 19.02 30.74
CA TYR A 68 -12.31 18.49 29.63
C TYR A 68 -12.71 19.38 28.46
N SER A 69 -11.87 20.36 28.14
CA SER A 69 -11.74 20.78 26.75
C SER A 69 -11.60 19.48 25.99
N ALA A 70 -12.65 19.07 25.28
CA ALA A 70 -12.51 18.09 24.23
C ALA A 70 -11.46 18.73 23.32
N THR A 71 -10.20 18.30 23.50
CA THR A 71 -9.21 18.52 22.48
C THR A 71 -9.85 17.87 21.27
N ASP A 72 -10.27 18.68 20.30
CA ASP A 72 -10.46 18.26 18.93
C ASP A 72 -9.16 17.55 18.55
N GLN A 73 -9.10 16.25 18.84
CA GLN A 73 -8.26 15.34 18.12
C GLN A 73 -8.90 15.28 16.74
N SER A 74 -8.64 16.31 15.94
CA SER A 74 -8.56 16.16 14.51
C SER A 74 -7.57 15.02 14.31
N ALA A 75 -8.10 13.81 14.17
CA ALA A 75 -7.35 12.69 13.66
C ALA A 75 -6.72 13.23 12.38
N LYS A 76 -5.39 13.40 12.39
CA LYS A 76 -4.70 13.77 11.17
C LYS A 76 -4.97 12.63 10.21
N ALA A 77 -5.84 12.88 9.23
CA ALA A 77 -6.07 11.95 8.14
C ALA A 77 -4.68 11.59 7.61
N GLN A 78 -4.35 10.30 7.61
CA GLN A 78 -3.09 9.87 7.04
C GLN A 78 -3.06 10.38 5.59
N PRO A 79 -1.96 11.02 5.17
CA PRO A 79 -1.88 11.55 3.83
C PRO A 79 -2.07 10.39 2.85
N ALA A 80 -3.09 10.49 2.00
CA ALA A 80 -3.31 9.49 0.99
C ALA A 80 -2.19 9.55 -0.05
N PRO A 81 -1.82 8.43 -0.67
CA PRO A 81 -0.78 8.41 -1.70
C PRO A 81 -1.07 9.44 -2.79
N ASN A 82 -0.01 9.99 -3.38
CA ASN A 82 -0.08 10.92 -4.51
C ASN A 82 -0.90 12.21 -4.27
N CYS A 83 -1.41 12.43 -3.06
CA CYS A 83 -2.09 13.65 -2.66
C CYS A 83 -1.11 14.65 -2.05
N SER A 84 -1.43 15.94 -2.21
CA SER A 84 -0.79 17.00 -1.43
C SER A 84 -1.18 16.90 0.05
N ALA A 85 -0.42 17.52 0.96
CA ALA A 85 -0.60 17.40 2.42
C ALA A 85 -2.01 17.77 2.92
N ASP A 86 -2.73 18.64 2.20
CA ASP A 86 -4.08 19.10 2.55
C ASP A 86 -5.15 18.63 1.53
N GLN A 87 -4.81 17.69 0.66
CA GLN A 87 -5.72 17.19 -0.36
C GLN A 87 -6.26 15.81 0.02
N SER A 88 -7.58 15.65 -0.10
CA SER A 88 -8.24 14.33 0.04
C SER A 88 -8.41 13.65 -1.33
N PRO A 89 -8.31 12.31 -1.40
CA PRO A 89 -8.64 11.56 -2.61
C PRO A 89 -10.03 11.90 -3.12
N ALA A 90 -10.11 12.31 -4.38
CA ALA A 90 -11.36 12.60 -5.05
C ALA A 90 -11.22 12.26 -6.54
N PHE A 91 -12.31 11.83 -7.15
CA PHE A 91 -12.38 11.77 -8.61
C PHE A 91 -12.56 13.18 -9.16
N ALA A 92 -11.82 13.50 -10.22
CA ALA A 92 -11.92 14.78 -10.93
C ALA A 92 -12.02 14.57 -12.45
N GLY A 93 -12.51 15.58 -13.16
CA GLY A 93 -12.57 15.59 -14.62
C GLY A 93 -13.27 14.36 -15.21
N LYS A 94 -12.59 13.69 -16.15
CA LYS A 94 -13.13 12.52 -16.87
C LYS A 94 -13.29 11.28 -15.99
N LEU A 95 -12.47 11.13 -14.93
CA LEU A 95 -12.66 10.04 -13.96
C LEU A 95 -13.92 10.25 -13.12
N ALA A 96 -14.27 11.50 -12.79
CA ALA A 96 -15.54 11.80 -12.11
C ALA A 96 -16.75 11.50 -13.02
N ALA A 97 -16.65 11.83 -14.31
CA ALA A 97 -17.68 11.47 -15.29
C ALA A 97 -17.85 9.96 -15.44
N LEU A 98 -16.75 9.19 -15.42
CA LEU A 98 -16.79 7.73 -15.42
C LEU A 98 -17.45 7.19 -14.14
N LYS A 99 -17.13 7.74 -12.96
CA LYS A 99 -17.76 7.37 -11.68
C LYS A 99 -19.28 7.58 -11.70
N GLN A 100 -19.77 8.63 -12.36
CA GLN A 100 -21.21 8.87 -12.52
C GLN A 100 -21.91 7.76 -13.33
N GLN A 101 -21.22 7.16 -14.30
CA GLN A 101 -21.76 6.03 -15.08
C GLN A 101 -21.71 4.71 -14.29
N LEU A 102 -20.60 4.47 -13.58
CA LEU A 102 -20.34 3.18 -12.94
C LEU A 102 -20.93 3.05 -11.52
N GLY A 103 -21.17 4.17 -10.84
CA GLY A 103 -21.60 4.18 -9.45
C GLY A 103 -20.63 3.37 -8.58
N ASP A 104 -21.17 2.56 -7.68
CA ASP A 104 -20.41 1.81 -6.68
C ASP A 104 -19.41 0.80 -7.26
N THR A 105 -19.60 0.36 -8.52
CA THR A 105 -18.67 -0.54 -9.21
C THR A 105 -17.23 -0.01 -9.21
N MET A 106 -17.07 1.30 -9.37
CA MET A 106 -15.76 1.97 -9.40
C MET A 106 -15.16 2.20 -8.00
N GLY A 107 -15.95 2.01 -6.93
CA GLY A 107 -15.48 2.20 -5.55
C GLY A 107 -15.19 3.65 -5.18
N ALA A 108 -14.43 3.84 -4.11
CA ALA A 108 -13.95 5.16 -3.66
C ALA A 108 -12.48 5.36 -4.07
N PRO A 109 -12.03 6.59 -4.33
CA PRO A 109 -10.61 6.85 -4.62
C PRO A 109 -9.78 6.62 -3.35
N VAL A 110 -8.69 5.86 -3.45
CA VAL A 110 -7.77 5.61 -2.31
C VAL A 110 -6.54 6.52 -2.34
N GLU A 111 -6.31 7.19 -3.47
CA GLU A 111 -5.20 8.11 -3.71
C GLU A 111 -5.66 9.26 -4.61
N CYS A 112 -4.82 10.28 -4.78
CA CYS A 112 -5.06 11.32 -5.76
C CYS A 112 -4.56 10.88 -7.15
N ALA A 113 -5.26 11.33 -8.19
CA ALA A 113 -4.85 11.08 -9.57
C ALA A 113 -3.46 11.66 -9.84
N HIS A 114 -2.61 10.88 -10.49
CA HIS A 114 -1.23 11.26 -10.82
C HIS A 114 -0.83 10.74 -12.19
N ALA A 115 0.23 11.29 -12.77
CA ALA A 115 0.74 10.82 -14.05
C ALA A 115 1.26 9.38 -13.93
N SER A 116 0.91 8.54 -14.90
CA SER A 116 1.49 7.20 -15.02
C SER A 116 2.90 7.28 -15.62
N ALA A 117 3.52 6.12 -15.83
CA ALA A 117 4.77 6.02 -16.57
C ALA A 117 4.60 6.33 -18.09
N SER A 118 3.37 6.22 -18.62
CA SER A 118 3.05 6.67 -19.97
C SER A 118 2.82 8.19 -19.97
N VAL A 119 3.34 8.85 -21.01
CA VAL A 119 3.54 10.32 -21.04
C VAL A 119 2.23 11.13 -20.99
N SER A 120 1.06 10.50 -21.17
CA SER A 120 -0.22 11.18 -21.36
C SER A 120 -1.35 10.74 -20.43
N ASP A 121 -1.10 9.82 -19.50
CA ASP A 121 -2.19 9.16 -18.80
C ASP A 121 -2.19 9.54 -17.32
N LEU A 122 -3.38 9.83 -16.79
CA LEU A 122 -3.60 10.01 -15.36
C LEU A 122 -4.16 8.72 -14.79
N ILE A 123 -3.53 8.19 -13.76
CA ILE A 123 -3.99 6.99 -13.06
C ILE A 123 -4.40 7.32 -11.63
N GLN A 124 -5.37 6.56 -11.13
CA GLN A 124 -5.86 6.66 -9.77
C GLN A 124 -6.36 5.30 -9.28
N GLN A 125 -5.73 4.78 -8.23
CA GLN A 125 -6.21 3.60 -7.52
C GLN A 125 -7.55 3.89 -6.82
N THR A 126 -8.44 2.91 -6.86
CA THR A 126 -9.71 2.93 -6.14
C THR A 126 -9.82 1.70 -5.24
N THR A 127 -10.83 1.67 -4.37
CA THR A 127 -11.08 0.52 -3.49
C THR A 127 -11.45 -0.76 -4.24
N THR A 128 -11.86 -0.66 -5.51
CA THR A 128 -12.33 -1.80 -6.31
C THR A 128 -11.53 -2.02 -7.59
N GLY A 129 -10.52 -1.19 -7.87
CA GLY A 129 -9.74 -1.34 -9.09
C GLY A 129 -8.86 -0.14 -9.42
N LEU A 130 -8.54 -0.01 -10.70
CA LEU A 130 -7.70 1.07 -11.23
C LEU A 130 -8.50 1.91 -12.23
N ALA A 131 -8.49 3.21 -12.03
CA ALA A 131 -9.04 4.19 -12.96
C ALA A 131 -7.91 4.87 -13.73
N GLU A 132 -8.10 5.06 -15.02
CA GLU A 132 -7.14 5.71 -15.92
C GLU A 132 -7.84 6.71 -16.82
N TYR A 133 -7.17 7.81 -17.14
CA TYR A 133 -7.61 8.78 -18.14
C TYR A 133 -6.48 9.05 -19.12
N ASN A 134 -6.67 8.59 -20.35
CA ASN A 134 -5.77 8.83 -21.46
C ASN A 134 -6.13 10.16 -22.14
N GLN A 135 -5.25 11.15 -22.01
CA GLN A 135 -5.49 12.50 -22.53
C GLN A 135 -5.44 12.59 -24.05
N LEU A 136 -4.66 11.72 -24.71
CA LEU A 136 -4.51 11.75 -26.17
C LEU A 136 -5.77 11.27 -26.89
N THR A 137 -6.45 10.28 -26.32
CA THR A 137 -7.67 9.68 -26.88
C THR A 137 -8.95 10.21 -26.22
N ASP A 138 -8.82 11.09 -25.23
CA ASP A 138 -9.91 11.60 -24.40
C ASP A 138 -10.79 10.48 -23.81
N THR A 139 -10.14 9.38 -23.38
CA THR A 139 -10.81 8.16 -22.91
C THR A 139 -10.51 7.94 -21.44
N ALA A 140 -11.56 7.81 -20.62
CA ALA A 140 -11.44 7.37 -19.22
C ALA A 140 -11.82 5.90 -19.12
N SER A 141 -10.96 5.08 -18.54
CA SER A 141 -11.16 3.65 -18.34
C SER A 141 -11.11 3.27 -16.87
N PHE A 142 -11.76 2.16 -16.54
CA PHE A 142 -11.70 1.53 -15.22
C PHE A 142 -11.62 0.02 -15.41
N THR A 143 -10.83 -0.64 -14.57
CA THR A 143 -10.74 -2.10 -14.50
C THR A 143 -10.76 -2.60 -13.07
N ASP A 144 -11.50 -3.68 -12.81
CA ASP A 144 -11.45 -4.44 -11.55
C ASP A 144 -10.45 -5.63 -11.62
N GLY A 145 -9.72 -5.74 -12.73
CA GLY A 145 -8.79 -6.84 -13.03
C GLY A 145 -9.35 -7.90 -13.97
N TRP A 146 -10.67 -7.97 -14.16
CA TRP A 146 -11.30 -8.87 -15.15
C TRP A 146 -12.27 -8.14 -16.08
N ARG A 147 -13.07 -7.24 -15.53
CA ARG A 147 -14.05 -6.44 -16.23
C ARG A 147 -13.44 -5.07 -16.47
N HIS A 148 -13.80 -4.51 -17.61
CA HIS A 148 -13.30 -3.23 -18.07
C HIS A 148 -14.45 -2.36 -18.54
N TRP A 149 -14.31 -1.08 -18.30
CA TRP A 149 -15.25 -0.07 -18.72
C TRP A 149 -14.48 1.11 -19.29
N ALA A 150 -14.99 1.71 -20.35
CA ALA A 150 -14.41 2.89 -20.95
C ALA A 150 -15.50 3.90 -21.30
N LEU A 151 -15.30 5.14 -20.89
CA LEU A 151 -16.02 6.30 -21.38
C LEU A 151 -15.17 6.97 -22.45
N THR A 152 -15.46 6.62 -23.70
CA THR A 152 -14.80 7.15 -24.90
C THR A 152 -15.56 8.38 -25.43
N PRO A 153 -14.98 9.17 -26.36
CA PRO A 153 -15.71 10.22 -27.06
C PRO A 153 -16.94 9.72 -27.85
N ARG A 154 -16.98 8.43 -28.19
CA ARG A 154 -18.10 7.80 -28.91
C ARG A 154 -19.19 7.25 -27.99
N GLY A 155 -18.91 7.17 -26.69
CA GLY A 155 -19.84 6.64 -25.69
C GLY A 155 -19.19 5.66 -24.72
N PHE A 156 -20.05 5.06 -23.90
CA PHE A 156 -19.69 4.12 -22.87
C PHE A 156 -19.63 2.69 -23.41
N LEU A 157 -18.55 1.97 -23.08
CA LEU A 157 -18.30 0.60 -23.48
C LEU A 157 -17.92 -0.22 -22.25
N SER A 158 -18.26 -1.51 -22.26
CA SER A 158 -17.85 -2.48 -21.25
C SER A 158 -17.48 -3.81 -21.89
N TRP A 159 -16.41 -4.43 -21.41
CA TRP A 159 -15.99 -5.76 -21.86
C TRP A 159 -15.37 -6.55 -20.71
N GLU A 160 -15.17 -7.84 -20.94
CA GLU A 160 -14.54 -8.74 -19.98
C GLU A 160 -13.34 -9.44 -20.63
N GLY A 161 -12.35 -9.79 -19.83
CA GLY A 161 -11.19 -10.57 -20.24
C GLY A 161 -9.87 -9.91 -19.88
N THR A 162 -8.79 -10.44 -20.44
CA THR A 162 -7.42 -10.00 -20.13
C THR A 162 -6.91 -8.87 -21.03
N GLN A 163 -7.73 -8.39 -21.96
CA GLN A 163 -7.36 -7.31 -22.88
C GLN A 163 -7.63 -5.96 -22.21
N SER A 164 -6.61 -5.10 -22.14
CA SER A 164 -6.72 -3.76 -21.56
C SER A 164 -7.38 -2.75 -22.49
N ASP A 165 -7.28 -2.96 -23.80
CA ASP A 165 -7.87 -2.06 -24.79
C ASP A 165 -9.31 -2.49 -25.13
N PRO A 166 -10.20 -1.52 -25.40
CA PRO A 166 -11.55 -1.83 -25.82
C PRO A 166 -11.53 -2.62 -27.14
N PRO A 167 -12.38 -3.64 -27.29
CA PRO A 167 -12.53 -4.31 -28.58
C PRO A 167 -12.97 -3.30 -29.63
N ALA A 168 -12.45 -3.43 -30.86
CA ALA A 168 -12.87 -2.61 -31.99
C ALA A 168 -14.38 -2.77 -32.19
N GLY A 169 -15.13 -1.71 -31.88
CA GLY A 169 -16.57 -1.61 -32.13
C GLY A 169 -16.90 -1.26 -33.57
#